data_AF-A0A964ALN7-F1
#
_entry.id   AF-A0A964ALN7-F1
#
_cell.length_a   1.000
_cell.length_b   1.000
_cell.length_c   1.000
_cell.angle_alpha   90.00
_cell.angle_beta   90.00
_cell.angle_gamma   90.00
#
_symmetry.space_group_name_H-M   'P 1'
#
loop_
_entity.id
_entity.type
_entity.pdbx_description
1 polymer ?
#
loop_
_entity_poly.entity_id
_entity_poly.type
_entity_poly.pdbx_seq_one_letter_code
_entity_poly.pdbx_strand_id
1 'polypeptide(L)'
;MRFVLAYDVVGDRRRGRFFRRLKRLLIPTQKSVFEGTLDARQLAAVERLIHGELELSEDAVRVYALCRSCQGLVRSYGVMPEPRDPDAPILT
;
A
#
# COMPACT_ATOMS: atom_id res chain seq x y z
N MET A 1 -11.85 -3.41 -7.79
CA MET A 1 -12.21 -3.76 -6.39
C MET A 1 -11.31 -2.95 -5.46
N ARG A 2 -11.75 -2.55 -4.25
CA ARG A 2 -10.88 -1.84 -3.31
C ARG A 2 -10.02 -2.85 -2.56
N PHE A 3 -8.75 -2.54 -2.39
CA PHE A 3 -7.80 -3.38 -1.66
C PHE A 3 -7.18 -2.59 -0.51
N VAL A 4 -6.87 -3.31 0.57
CA VAL A 4 -6.02 -2.85 1.67
C VAL A 4 -4.79 -3.73 1.69
N LEU A 5 -3.62 -3.12 1.68
CA LEU A 5 -2.34 -3.80 1.80
C LEU A 5 -1.68 -3.33 3.10
N ALA A 6 -1.42 -4.27 4.00
CA ALA A 6 -0.65 -4.03 5.22
C ALA A 6 0.64 -4.84 5.15
N TYR A 7 1.76 -4.23 5.52
CA TYR A 7 3.05 -4.91 5.52
C TYR A 7 3.82 -4.70 6.82
N ASP A 8 4.73 -5.62 7.09
CA ASP A 8 5.75 -5.52 8.10
C ASP A 8 7.08 -5.91 7.46
N VAL A 9 8.00 -4.95 7.37
CA VAL A 9 9.28 -5.11 6.66
C VAL A 9 10.40 -4.74 7.60
N VAL A 10 11.23 -5.74 7.90
CA VAL A 10 12.28 -5.67 8.93
C VAL A 10 13.38 -4.71 8.50
N GLY A 11 13.87 -4.83 7.27
CA GLY A 11 14.97 -4.03 6.75
C GLY A 11 14.55 -2.62 6.32
N ASP A 12 15.04 -1.58 7.00
CA ASP A 12 14.76 -0.16 6.70
C ASP A 12 14.98 0.22 5.22
N ARG A 13 16.07 -0.26 4.61
CA ARG A 13 16.38 -0.01 3.21
C ARG A 13 15.36 -0.66 2.27
N ARG A 14 14.95 -1.91 2.54
CA ARG A 14 13.91 -2.60 1.77
C ARG A 14 12.57 -1.92 1.96
N ARG A 15 12.20 -1.60 3.21
CA ARG A 15 10.96 -0.88 3.56
C ARG A 15 10.83 0.43 2.79
N GLY A 16 11.88 1.26 2.80
CA GLY A 16 11.88 2.53 2.06
C GLY A 16 11.76 2.36 0.54
N ARG A 17 12.42 1.35 -0.02
CA ARG A 17 12.34 1.03 -1.46
C ARG A 17 10.95 0.53 -1.84
N PHE A 18 10.39 -0.40 -1.07
CA PHE A 18 9.04 -0.94 -1.24
C PHE A 18 7.99 0.17 -1.16
N PHE A 19 8.02 0.99 -0.10
CA PHE A 19 7.13 2.15 0.07
C PHE A 19 7.14 3.08 -1.15
N ARG A 20 8.34 3.47 -1.63
CA ARG A 20 8.48 4.40 -2.77
C ARG A 20 7.90 3.84 -4.07
N ARG A 21 7.93 2.53 -4.27
CA ARG A 21 7.37 1.88 -5.46
C ARG A 21 5.87 1.62 -5.29
N LEU A 22 5.44 1.16 -4.12
CA LEU A 22 4.05 0.85 -3.84
C LEU A 22 3.15 2.09 -3.90
N LYS A 23 3.64 3.26 -3.45
CA LYS A 23 2.91 4.53 -3.54
C LYS A 23 2.58 5.02 -4.96
N ARG A 24 3.10 4.36 -6.00
CA ARG A 24 2.71 4.62 -7.40
C ARG A 24 1.50 3.79 -7.85
N LEU A 25 1.11 2.79 -7.06
CA LEU A 25 0.01 1.86 -7.35
C LEU A 25 -1.14 2.01 -6.35
N LEU A 26 -0.84 2.34 -5.09
CA LEU A 26 -1.80 2.49 -4.01
C LEU A 26 -1.52 3.75 -3.21
N ILE A 27 -2.53 4.24 -2.48
CA ILE A 27 -2.44 5.43 -1.64
C ILE A 27 -1.93 5.01 -0.26
N PRO A 28 -0.84 5.59 0.27
CA PRO A 28 -0.41 5.34 1.65
C PRO A 28 -1.42 5.96 2.61
N THR A 29 -2.04 5.13 3.45
CA THR A 29 -2.98 5.58 4.49
C THR A 29 -2.37 5.56 5.88
N GLN A 30 -1.33 4.75 6.10
CA GLN A 30 -0.51 4.76 7.31
C GLN A 30 0.96 4.42 6.95
N LYS A 31 1.86 4.43 7.95
CA LYS A 31 3.28 4.09 7.75
C LYS A 31 3.47 2.78 6.97
N SER A 32 2.69 1.76 7.31
CA SER A 32 2.76 0.43 6.70
C SER A 32 1.42 -0.09 6.16
N VAL A 33 0.49 0.81 5.84
CA VAL A 33 -0.82 0.47 5.27
C VAL A 33 -1.08 1.31 4.03
N PHE A 34 -1.55 0.64 2.99
CA PHE A 34 -1.86 1.20 1.68
C PHE A 34 -3.27 0.78 1.26
N GLU A 35 -3.99 1.67 0.58
CA GLU A 35 -5.33 1.40 0.08
C GLU A 35 -5.54 1.92 -1.34
N GLY A 36 -6.44 1.30 -2.09
CA GLY A 36 -6.78 1.78 -3.42
C GLY A 36 -7.62 0.81 -4.22
N THR A 37 -8.16 1.30 -5.33
CA THR A 37 -8.88 0.47 -6.29
C THR A 37 -7.90 -0.09 -7.29
N LEU A 38 -7.87 -1.41 -7.42
CA LEU A 38 -7.06 -2.11 -8.41
C LEU A 38 -7.95 -2.87 -9.38
N ASP A 39 -7.56 -2.86 -10.65
CA ASP A 39 -7.94 -3.88 -11.63
C ASP A 39 -7.02 -5.12 -11.51
N ALA A 40 -7.29 -6.16 -12.30
CA ALA A 40 -6.51 -7.39 -12.26
C ALA A 40 -5.04 -7.20 -12.67
N ARG A 41 -4.76 -6.30 -13.62
CA ARG A 41 -3.40 -6.02 -14.09
C ARG A 41 -2.60 -5.28 -13.03
N GLN A 42 -3.22 -4.32 -12.35
CA GLN A 42 -2.62 -3.56 -11.27
C GLN A 42 -2.39 -4.44 -10.03
N LEU A 43 -3.32 -5.34 -9.70
CA LEU A 43 -3.12 -6.33 -8.63
C LEU A 43 -1.91 -7.23 -8.92
N ALA A 44 -1.82 -7.76 -10.14
CA ALA A 44 -0.65 -8.54 -10.55
C ALA A 44 0.65 -7.72 -10.52
N ALA A 45 0.59 -6.40 -10.74
CA ALA A 45 1.75 -5.52 -10.59
C ALA A 45 2.16 -5.34 -9.12
N VAL A 46 1.20 -5.26 -8.21
CA VAL A 46 1.46 -5.24 -6.75
C VAL A 46 2.09 -6.56 -6.31
N GLU A 47 1.57 -7.70 -6.77
CA GLU A 47 2.14 -9.02 -6.45
C GLU A 47 3.57 -9.17 -6.96
N ARG A 48 3.85 -8.78 -8.21
CA ARG A 48 5.23 -8.75 -8.74
C ARG A 48 6.14 -7.83 -7.92
N LEU A 49 5.62 -6.69 -7.47
CA LEU A 49 6.38 -5.78 -6.62
C LEU A 49 6.71 -6.41 -5.26
N ILE A 50 5.75 -7.10 -4.64
CA ILE A 50 5.95 -7.83 -3.38
C ILE A 50 7.09 -8.86 -3.55
N HIS A 51 6.99 -9.74 -4.55
CA HIS A 51 7.98 -10.80 -4.76
C HIS A 51 9.35 -10.29 -5.20
N GLY A 52 9.42 -9.14 -5.87
CA GLY A 52 10.69 -8.56 -6.32
C GLY A 52 11.40 -7.70 -5.28
N GLU A 53 10.69 -7.22 -4.26
CA GLU A 53 11.21 -6.23 -3.32
C GLU A 53 11.36 -6.72 -1.88
N LEU A 54 10.57 -7.72 -1.47
CA LEU A 54 10.54 -8.22 -0.10
C LEU A 54 11.33 -9.52 0.04
N GLU A 55 11.97 -9.68 1.19
CA GLU A 55 12.57 -10.94 1.62
C GLU A 55 11.52 -11.72 2.41
N LEU A 56 10.75 -12.58 1.74
CA LEU A 56 9.58 -13.24 2.34
C LEU A 56 9.91 -14.25 3.44
N SER A 57 11.19 -14.53 3.69
CA SER A 57 11.63 -15.27 4.88
C SER A 57 11.59 -14.46 6.18
N GLU A 58 11.56 -13.12 6.10
CA GLU A 58 11.51 -12.23 7.27
C GLU A 58 10.48 -11.09 7.16
N ASP A 59 10.10 -10.70 5.94
CA ASP A 59 9.10 -9.68 5.66
C ASP A 59 7.71 -10.32 5.50
N ALA A 60 6.67 -9.63 5.98
CA ALA A 60 5.29 -10.07 5.87
C ALA A 60 4.43 -9.02 5.14
N VAL A 61 3.50 -9.49 4.31
CA VAL A 61 2.51 -8.63 3.65
C VAL A 61 1.17 -9.35 3.57
N ARG A 62 0.09 -8.60 3.78
CA ARG A 62 -1.29 -9.08 3.62
C ARG A 62 -2.04 -8.15 2.70
N VAL A 63 -2.77 -8.73 1.75
CA VAL A 63 -3.62 -8.02 0.80
C VAL A 63 -5.05 -8.47 1.00
N TYR A 64 -5.92 -7.53 1.41
CA TYR A 64 -7.32 -7.79 1.65
C TYR A 64 -8.15 -7.17 0.53
N ALA A 65 -9.00 -7.96 -0.11
CA ALA A 65 -10.04 -7.45 -0.98
C ALA A 65 -11.22 -6.95 -0.14
N LEU A 66 -11.57 -5.67 -0.28
CA LEU A 66 -12.76 -5.11 0.36
C LEU A 66 -13.96 -5.17 -0.59
N CYS A 67 -14.94 -5.95 -0.16
CA CYS A 67 -16.25 -5.99 -0.79
C CYS A 67 -16.93 -4.62 -0.78
N ARG A 68 -17.89 -4.37 -1.69
CA ARG A 68 -18.56 -3.06 -1.78
C ARG A 68 -19.22 -2.64 -0.45
N SER A 69 -19.91 -3.55 0.24
CA SER A 69 -20.52 -3.26 1.54
C SER A 69 -19.50 -3.04 2.66
N CYS A 70 -18.34 -3.71 2.59
CA CYS A 70 -17.26 -3.61 3.56
C CYS A 70 -16.61 -2.22 3.57
N GLN A 71 -16.62 -1.50 2.44
CA GLN A 71 -15.95 -0.19 2.31
C GLN A 71 -16.55 0.88 3.24
N GLY A 72 -17.87 0.88 3.44
CA GLY A 72 -18.54 1.82 4.35
C GLY A 72 -18.33 1.50 5.85
N LEU A 73 -17.73 0.35 6.15
CA LEU A 73 -17.46 -0.10 7.52
C LEU A 73 -16.05 0.26 8.00
N VAL A 74 -15.19 0.81 7.13
CA VAL A 74 -13.86 1.29 7.54
C VAL A 74 -14.01 2.40 8.57
N ARG A 75 -13.24 2.31 9.66
CA ARG A 75 -13.17 3.31 10.71
C ARG A 75 -11.70 3.67 10.92
N SER A 76 -11.44 4.97 10.99
CA SER A 76 -10.11 5.52 11.21
C SER A 76 -10.14 6.41 12.44
N TYR A 77 -9.11 6.30 13.26
CA TYR A 77 -8.96 7.06 14.50
C TYR A 77 -7.56 7.67 14.56
N GLY A 78 -7.45 8.92 15.01
CA GLY A 78 -6.19 9.64 15.08
C GLY A 78 -5.81 10.35 13.78
N VAL A 79 -4.52 10.62 13.60
CA VAL A 79 -3.99 11.39 12.47
C VAL A 79 -3.74 10.46 11.28
N MET A 80 -4.42 10.74 10.18
CA MET A 80 -4.11 10.11 8.90
C MET A 80 -3.24 11.07 8.08
N PRO A 81 -2.21 10.59 7.37
CA PRO A 81 -1.52 11.40 6.40
C PRO A 81 -2.52 11.89 5.37
N GLU A 82 -2.44 13.18 5.03
CA GLU A 82 -3.22 13.72 3.92
C GLU A 82 -2.93 12.90 2.66
N PRO A 83 -3.97 12.47 1.91
CA PRO A 83 -3.76 11.84 0.61
C PRO A 83 -2.90 12.78 -0.23
N ARG A 84 -1.65 12.38 -0.51
CA ARG A 84 -0.76 13.22 -1.32
C ARG A 84 -1.37 13.33 -2.70
N ASP A 85 -1.69 14.56 -3.10
CA ASP A 85 -2.12 14.88 -4.46
C ASP A 85 -1.08 14.30 -5.44
N PRO A 86 -1.48 13.37 -6.34
CA PRO A 86 -0.56 12.76 -7.30
C PRO A 86 0.06 13.78 -8.26
N ASP A 87 -0.55 14.98 -8.41
CA ASP A 87 -0.06 16.08 -9.24
C ASP A 87 0.65 17.19 -8.43
N ALA A 88 0.72 17.07 -7.09
CA ALA A 88 1.42 18.06 -6.29
C ALA A 88 2.93 18.07 -6.60
N PRO A 89 3.52 19.23 -6.90
CA PRO A 89 4.94 19.34 -7.23
C PRO A 89 5.78 18.81 -6.06
N ILE A 90 6.83 18.05 -6.39
CA ILE A 90 7.84 17.68 -5.40
C ILE A 90 8.60 18.97 -5.08
N LEU A 91 8.26 19.60 -3.96
CA LEU A 91 9.10 20.65 -3.40
C LEU A 91 10.43 19.99 -2.98
N THR A 92 11.47 20.27 -3.75
CA THR A 92 12.89 19.95 -3.44
C THR A 92 13.49 21.02 -2.55
#